data_AF-A0ABD3DU88-F1
#
_entry.id   AF-A0ABD3DU88-F1
#
_cell.length_a   1.000
_cell.length_b   1.000
_cell.length_c   1.000
_cell.angle_alpha   90.00
_cell.angle_beta   90.00
_cell.angle_gamma   90.00
#
_symmetry.space_group_name_H-M   'P 1'
#
loop_
_entity.id
_entity.type
_entity.pdbx_description
1 polymer ?
#
loop_
_entity_poly.entity_id
_entity_poly.type
_entity_poly.pdbx_seq_one_letter_code
_entity_poly.pdbx_strand_id
1 'polypeptide(L)'
;MTRGRSDGAQKKKLLTSLGIVAVFLVCLYFYFGSKNGGESALEYGSRSLRKLGSSYLGGDEDSDNKEESSVKLGLDDGEDGFTPRSFPVCDDRHSELIPCLDRHLIYQMRMKLDLSLMEHYERHCPPPERRYNCLIPPPSGYKIPIKWPKSRDEVWKANIPHTHLAHEKSDQNWMVERGDKINFPGGGTHFHYGADKYIASIANALAN
;
A
#
# COMPACT_ATOMS: atom_id res chain seq x y z
N MET A 1 50.32 63.47 17.65
CA MET A 1 49.15 63.71 16.78
C MET A 1 49.63 63.48 15.35
N THR A 2 49.13 62.60 14.50
CA THR A 2 47.88 61.84 14.39
C THR A 2 48.14 60.51 13.66
N ARG A 3 47.30 59.52 13.97
CA ARG A 3 47.27 58.14 13.47
C ARG A 3 46.42 58.09 12.19
N GLY A 4 46.94 57.60 11.06
CA GLY A 4 46.20 57.49 9.79
C GLY A 4 46.05 56.05 9.32
N ARG A 5 44.81 55.59 9.17
CA ARG A 5 44.35 54.20 9.10
C ARG A 5 43.82 53.91 7.69
N SER A 6 44.61 53.30 6.79
CA SER A 6 44.19 53.06 5.38
C SER A 6 44.01 51.57 4.98
N ASP A 7 44.56 50.61 5.73
CA ASP A 7 44.57 49.19 5.28
C ASP A 7 43.24 48.45 5.38
N GLY A 8 42.30 48.94 6.19
CA GLY A 8 41.01 48.28 6.41
C GLY A 8 40.03 48.43 5.25
N ALA A 9 40.13 49.52 4.47
CA ALA A 9 39.20 49.81 3.38
C ALA A 9 39.53 49.01 2.12
N GLN A 10 40.81 48.83 1.80
CA GLN A 10 41.24 48.01 0.65
C GLN A 10 40.89 46.52 0.84
N LYS A 11 41.13 45.96 2.03
CA LYS A 11 40.82 44.55 2.32
C LYS A 11 39.31 44.27 2.23
N LYS A 12 38.47 45.20 2.68
CA LYS A 12 37.01 45.10 2.55
C LYS A 12 36.56 45.13 1.10
N LYS A 13 37.12 46.02 0.27
CA LYS A 13 36.85 46.09 -1.18
C LYS A 13 37.26 44.81 -1.91
N LEU A 14 38.37 44.20 -1.50
CA LEU A 14 38.89 42.96 -2.07
C LEU A 14 38.02 41.74 -1.70
N LEU A 15 37.58 41.68 -0.44
CA LEU A 15 36.63 40.65 0.03
C LEU A 15 35.25 40.78 -0.62
N THR A 16 34.74 42.00 -0.79
CA THR A 16 33.47 42.22 -1.50
C THR A 16 33.58 41.86 -2.99
N SER A 17 34.72 42.15 -3.62
CA SER A 17 34.97 41.77 -5.01
C SER A 17 35.05 40.25 -5.18
N LEU A 18 35.75 39.54 -4.29
CA LEU A 18 35.80 38.07 -4.27
C LEU A 18 34.42 37.45 -4.05
N GLY A 19 33.61 38.02 -3.15
CA GLY A 19 32.23 37.57 -2.93
C GLY A 19 31.36 37.71 -4.18
N ILE A 20 31.45 38.84 -4.89
CA ILE A 20 30.68 39.07 -6.12
C ILE A 20 31.12 38.09 -7.23
N VAL A 21 32.42 37.85 -7.39
CA VAL A 21 32.95 36.89 -8.38
C VAL A 21 32.50 35.46 -8.06
N ALA A 22 32.51 35.06 -6.78
CA ALA A 22 32.03 33.74 -6.37
C ALA A 22 30.54 33.54 -6.66
N VAL A 23 29.71 34.54 -6.37
CA VAL A 23 28.27 34.51 -6.70
C VAL A 23 28.07 34.42 -8.21
N PHE A 24 28.84 35.16 -9.01
CA PHE A 24 28.75 35.12 -10.47
C PHE A 24 29.13 33.74 -11.03
N LEU A 25 30.18 33.11 -10.50
CA LEU A 25 30.59 31.75 -10.88
C LEU A 25 29.56 30.68 -10.50
N VAL A 26 28.92 30.82 -9.33
CA VAL A 26 27.82 29.94 -8.92
C VAL A 26 26.60 30.12 -9.83
N CYS A 27 26.23 31.36 -10.17
CA CYS A 27 25.16 31.63 -11.12
C CYS A 27 25.48 31.07 -12.52
N LEU A 28 26.72 31.20 -13.00
CA LEU A 28 27.15 30.58 -14.26
C LEU A 28 27.10 29.05 -14.19
N TYR A 29 27.48 28.44 -13.08
CA TYR A 29 27.38 27.00 -12.88
C TYR A 29 25.93 26.51 -12.91
N PHE A 30 24.98 27.22 -12.28
CA PHE A 30 23.56 26.85 -12.36
C PHE A 30 22.96 27.12 -13.74
N TYR A 31 23.38 28.20 -14.41
CA TYR A 31 22.88 28.58 -15.74
C TYR A 31 23.38 27.65 -16.85
N PHE A 32 24.65 27.25 -16.82
CA PHE A 32 25.22 26.28 -17.77
C PHE A 32 25.00 24.82 -17.34
N GLY A 33 24.91 24.54 -16.04
CA GLY A 33 24.55 23.22 -15.50
C GLY A 33 23.11 22.82 -15.79
N SER A 34 22.21 23.79 -16.01
CA SER A 34 20.83 23.52 -16.45
C SER A 34 20.71 23.25 -17.96
N LYS A 35 21.79 23.35 -18.74
CA LYS A 35 21.77 23.08 -20.20
C LYS A 35 22.35 21.72 -20.61
N ASN A 36 22.78 20.88 -19.67
CA ASN A 36 23.41 19.57 -19.95
C ASN A 36 22.64 18.34 -19.43
N GLY A 37 21.31 18.39 -19.33
CA GLY A 37 20.54 17.23 -18.87
C GLY A 37 19.10 17.23 -19.34
N GLY A 38 18.87 17.01 -20.64
CA GLY A 38 17.52 16.76 -21.13
C GLY A 38 17.40 16.62 -22.64
N GLU A 39 17.75 15.43 -23.15
CA GLU A 39 17.10 14.67 -24.25
C GLU A 39 17.71 13.25 -24.20
N SER A 40 17.08 12.11 -24.42
CA SER A 40 15.69 11.64 -24.56
C SER A 40 15.82 10.12 -24.59
N ALA A 41 15.56 9.41 -23.48
CA ALA A 41 15.48 7.95 -23.49
C ALA A 41 14.06 7.52 -23.89
N LEU A 42 13.72 7.74 -25.16
CA LEU A 42 12.45 7.33 -25.77
C LEU A 42 12.72 6.25 -26.84
N GLU A 43 13.34 5.14 -26.44
CA GLU A 43 13.32 3.92 -27.26
C GLU A 43 13.64 2.64 -26.44
N TYR A 44 12.78 2.26 -25.49
CA TYR A 44 12.78 0.88 -24.97
C TYR A 44 11.39 0.34 -24.57
N GLY A 45 10.31 1.09 -24.80
CA GLY A 45 8.96 0.71 -24.36
C GLY A 45 8.10 -0.06 -25.38
N SER A 46 8.44 -0.04 -26.67
CA SER A 46 7.46 -0.40 -27.72
C SER A 46 7.59 -1.82 -28.30
N ARG A 47 8.46 -2.68 -27.73
CA ARG A 47 8.55 -4.11 -28.11
C ARG A 47 7.90 -5.06 -27.12
N SER A 48 7.62 -4.62 -25.88
CA SER A 48 6.99 -5.48 -24.85
C SER A 48 5.46 -5.58 -25.02
N LEU A 49 4.80 -4.51 -25.47
CA LEU A 49 3.33 -4.48 -25.63
C LEU A 49 2.79 -5.26 -26.83
N ARG A 50 3.62 -5.67 -27.80
CA ARG A 50 3.17 -6.56 -28.88
C ARG A 50 3.11 -8.03 -28.47
N LYS A 51 3.76 -8.44 -27.36
CA LYS A 51 3.81 -9.85 -26.93
C LYS A 51 2.72 -10.24 -25.92
N LEU A 52 2.02 -9.28 -25.32
CA LEU A 52 0.90 -9.56 -24.40
C LEU A 52 -0.48 -9.61 -25.08
N GLY A 53 -0.60 -9.12 -26.33
CA GLY A 53 -1.88 -9.01 -27.03
C GLY A 53 -2.28 -10.21 -27.91
N SER A 54 -1.44 -11.23 -28.03
CA SER A 54 -1.66 -12.34 -28.98
C SER A 54 -2.10 -13.67 -28.34
N SER A 55 -2.23 -13.76 -27.01
CA SER A 55 -2.56 -15.03 -26.34
C SER A 55 -4.07 -15.35 -26.24
N TYR A 56 -4.93 -14.66 -27.00
CA TYR A 56 -6.37 -14.97 -27.07
C TYR A 56 -6.87 -15.40 -28.45
N LEU A 57 -6.03 -15.41 -29.49
CA LEU A 57 -6.39 -15.94 -30.80
C LEU A 57 -5.25 -16.82 -31.30
N GLY A 58 -5.54 -18.11 -31.44
CA GLY A 58 -4.60 -19.11 -31.93
C GLY A 58 -4.12 -18.84 -33.36
N GLY A 59 -2.92 -19.31 -33.65
CA GLY A 59 -2.28 -19.29 -34.96
C GLY A 59 -0.81 -19.63 -34.83
N ASP A 60 -0.39 -20.70 -35.50
CA ASP A 60 0.85 -21.46 -35.32
C ASP A 60 2.15 -20.77 -35.79
N GLU A 61 3.25 -21.43 -35.37
CA GLU A 61 4.58 -21.58 -36.00
C GLU A 61 5.79 -20.69 -35.62
N ASP A 62 6.86 -21.44 -35.28
CA ASP A 62 8.31 -21.23 -35.34
C ASP A 62 9.13 -20.54 -34.21
N SER A 63 9.88 -21.42 -33.51
CA SER A 63 11.33 -21.43 -33.23
C SER A 63 12.06 -20.13 -32.85
N ASP A 64 12.56 -20.06 -31.60
CA ASP A 64 14.01 -20.15 -31.31
C ASP A 64 14.35 -19.99 -29.82
N ASN A 65 15.36 -20.76 -29.40
CA ASN A 65 15.87 -20.90 -28.05
C ASN A 65 16.47 -19.60 -27.47
N LYS A 66 16.06 -19.23 -26.25
CA LYS A 66 16.96 -18.54 -25.31
C LYS A 66 16.53 -18.79 -23.88
N GLU A 67 17.45 -19.38 -23.11
CA GLU A 67 17.33 -19.68 -21.69
C GLU A 67 16.94 -18.44 -20.89
N GLU A 68 15.80 -18.50 -20.23
CA GLU A 68 15.39 -17.57 -19.18
C GLU A 68 14.84 -18.42 -18.02
N SER A 69 15.40 -18.21 -16.84
CA SER A 69 15.09 -18.97 -15.62
C SER A 69 13.60 -18.87 -15.29
N SER A 70 12.86 -19.90 -15.67
CA SER A 70 11.42 -19.99 -15.46
C SER A 70 11.10 -20.22 -13.99
N VAL A 71 10.28 -19.34 -13.42
CA VAL A 71 9.50 -19.66 -12.22
C VAL A 71 8.56 -20.79 -12.62
N LYS A 72 8.95 -22.03 -12.33
CA LYS A 72 8.14 -23.23 -12.55
C LYS A 72 6.99 -23.24 -11.54
N LEU A 73 5.88 -22.59 -11.87
CA LEU A 73 4.57 -23.01 -11.37
C LEU A 73 4.15 -24.22 -12.21
N GLY A 74 4.80 -25.36 -11.95
CA GLY A 74 4.41 -26.62 -12.56
C GLY A 74 3.08 -27.05 -11.98
N LEU A 75 2.01 -27.04 -12.78
CA LEU A 75 1.10 -28.17 -12.76
C LEU A 75 1.85 -29.31 -13.46
N ASP A 76 2.56 -30.10 -12.66
CA ASP A 76 3.06 -31.39 -13.09
C ASP A 76 1.85 -32.33 -13.02
N ASP A 77 1.27 -32.63 -14.18
CA ASP A 77 0.32 -33.74 -14.33
C ASP A 77 1.15 -35.03 -14.40
N GLY A 78 1.56 -35.48 -13.23
CA GLY A 78 2.27 -36.73 -13.00
C GLY A 78 1.87 -37.22 -11.62
N GLU A 79 1.61 -38.52 -11.49
CA GLU A 79 1.25 -39.21 -10.24
C GLU A 79 2.36 -39.09 -9.17
N ASP A 80 2.54 -37.90 -8.61
CA ASP A 80 3.29 -37.65 -7.39
C ASP A 80 2.31 -37.16 -6.35
N GLY A 81 2.30 -37.81 -5.18
CA GLY A 81 1.36 -37.49 -4.12
C GLY A 81 1.39 -36.00 -3.81
N PHE A 82 0.22 -35.36 -3.74
CA PHE A 82 0.12 -33.95 -3.35
C PHE A 82 0.68 -33.79 -1.93
N THR A 83 1.97 -33.46 -1.80
CA THR A 83 2.54 -32.99 -0.54
C THR A 83 2.24 -31.50 -0.44
N PRO A 84 1.31 -31.08 0.44
CA PRO A 84 1.03 -29.67 0.63
C PRO A 84 2.30 -28.98 1.12
N ARG A 85 2.70 -27.91 0.42
CA ARG A 85 3.77 -27.04 0.90
C ARG A 85 3.33 -26.41 2.22
N SER A 86 4.12 -26.61 3.27
CA SER A 86 3.88 -26.00 4.58
C SER A 86 4.39 -24.56 4.60
N PHE A 87 3.58 -23.62 5.06
CA PHE A 87 3.99 -22.25 5.31
C PHE A 87 4.45 -22.10 6.78
N PRO A 88 5.56 -21.38 7.05
CA PRO A 88 5.97 -21.07 8.43
C PRO A 88 4.97 -20.12 9.09
N VAL A 89 5.01 -20.00 10.42
CA VAL A 89 4.22 -19.04 11.18
C VAL A 89 4.90 -17.68 11.17
N CYS A 90 4.15 -16.60 10.94
CA CYS A 90 4.65 -15.22 11.01
C CYS A 90 4.81 -14.75 12.47
N ASP A 91 5.62 -13.71 12.69
CA ASP A 91 5.57 -12.94 13.94
C ASP A 91 4.23 -12.19 14.05
N ASP A 92 3.62 -12.23 15.24
CA ASP A 92 2.36 -11.58 15.63
C ASP A 92 2.28 -10.10 15.20
N ARG A 93 3.43 -9.41 15.10
CA ARG A 93 3.51 -8.00 14.65
C ARG A 93 2.93 -7.77 13.26
N HIS A 94 2.84 -8.82 12.43
CA HIS A 94 2.32 -8.73 11.07
C HIS A 94 0.81 -8.95 10.99
N SER A 95 0.09 -9.12 12.11
CA SER A 95 -1.36 -9.37 12.11
C SER A 95 -2.17 -8.25 11.45
N GLU A 96 -1.70 -7.00 11.58
CA GLU A 96 -2.33 -5.81 11.02
C GLU A 96 -1.70 -5.36 9.68
N LEU A 97 -0.70 -6.09 9.19
CA LEU A 97 -0.03 -5.72 7.95
C LEU A 97 -0.93 -6.05 6.76
N ILE A 98 -1.26 -5.02 5.98
CA ILE A 98 -1.92 -5.19 4.68
C ILE A 98 -0.88 -4.95 3.58
N PRO A 99 -0.31 -6.00 2.95
CA PRO A 99 0.93 -5.88 2.18
C PRO A 99 0.94 -4.81 1.08
N CYS A 100 -0.19 -4.58 0.41
CA CYS A 100 -0.27 -3.60 -0.68
C CYS A 100 -0.83 -2.23 -0.29
N LEU A 101 -1.24 -2.06 0.98
CA LEU A 101 -1.78 -0.81 1.53
C LEU A 101 -0.88 -0.24 2.63
N ASP A 102 0.30 -0.84 2.85
CA ASP A 102 1.25 -0.36 3.84
C ASP A 102 1.96 0.91 3.31
N ARG A 103 1.60 2.05 3.90
CA ARG A 103 2.24 3.33 3.60
C ARG A 103 3.74 3.32 3.95
N HIS A 104 4.16 2.51 4.92
CA HIS A 104 5.56 2.41 5.30
C HIS A 104 6.42 1.79 4.19
N LEU A 105 5.85 0.90 3.37
CA LEU A 105 6.51 0.34 2.20
C LEU A 105 6.96 1.42 1.20
N ILE A 106 6.18 2.48 1.02
CA ILE A 106 6.52 3.61 0.13
C ILE A 106 7.85 4.24 0.55
N TYR A 107 8.02 4.46 1.85
CA TYR A 107 9.25 5.03 2.41
C TYR A 107 10.43 4.03 2.37
N GLN A 108 10.18 2.75 2.69
CA GLN A 108 11.22 1.71 2.68
C GLN A 108 11.78 1.43 1.29
N MET A 109 10.91 1.45 0.27
CA MET A 109 11.28 1.24 -1.12
C MET A 109 11.77 2.51 -1.82
N ARG A 110 11.67 3.67 -1.15
CA ARG A 110 12.01 5.00 -1.71
C ARG A 110 11.37 5.22 -3.07
N MET A 111 10.11 4.80 -3.21
CA MET A 111 9.38 4.93 -4.46
C MET A 111 9.20 6.43 -4.77
N LYS A 112 9.38 6.78 -6.05
CA LYS A 112 9.14 8.14 -6.54
C LYS A 112 7.71 8.17 -7.10
N LEU A 113 6.80 8.70 -6.29
CA LEU A 113 5.38 8.80 -6.64
C LEU A 113 5.07 10.23 -7.07
N ASP A 114 4.21 10.35 -8.08
CA ASP A 114 3.63 11.62 -8.48
C ASP A 114 2.50 12.00 -7.51
N LEU A 115 2.78 13.01 -6.68
CA LEU A 115 1.80 13.53 -5.73
C LEU A 115 0.66 14.30 -6.42
N SER A 116 0.87 14.82 -7.63
CA SER A 116 -0.15 15.54 -8.38
C SER A 116 -1.25 14.60 -8.90
N LEU A 117 -0.85 13.37 -9.23
CA LEU A 117 -1.76 12.28 -9.61
C LEU A 117 -2.27 11.47 -8.41
N MET A 118 -1.88 11.86 -7.19
CA MET A 118 -2.30 11.20 -5.96
C MET A 118 -1.88 9.72 -5.90
N GLU A 119 -0.78 9.35 -6.57
CA GLU A 119 -0.29 7.96 -6.65
C GLU A 119 -0.07 7.37 -5.26
N HIS A 120 0.30 8.17 -4.26
CA HIS A 120 0.51 7.70 -2.87
C HIS A 120 -0.73 7.11 -2.16
N TYR A 121 -1.92 7.23 -2.74
CA TYR A 121 -3.13 6.51 -2.29
C TYR A 121 -3.39 5.20 -3.03
N GLU A 122 -2.62 4.90 -4.08
CA GLU A 122 -2.73 3.67 -4.83
C GLU A 122 -2.10 2.48 -4.09
N ARG A 123 -2.43 1.28 -4.55
CA ARG A 123 -1.91 0.03 -4.00
C ARG A 123 -0.50 -0.21 -4.49
N HIS A 124 0.45 -0.30 -3.56
CA HIS A 124 1.83 -0.62 -3.86
C HIS A 124 2.19 -1.94 -3.17
N CYS A 125 2.38 -2.99 -3.96
CA CYS A 125 2.73 -4.30 -3.41
C CYS A 125 4.25 -4.48 -3.32
N PRO A 126 4.75 -5.19 -2.29
CA PRO A 126 6.17 -5.50 -2.19
C PRO A 126 6.63 -6.42 -3.31
N PRO A 127 7.90 -6.29 -3.75
CA PRO A 127 8.50 -7.21 -4.71
C PRO A 127 8.58 -8.63 -4.12
N PRO A 128 8.67 -9.68 -4.94
CA PRO A 128 8.57 -11.08 -4.49
C PRO A 128 9.46 -11.44 -3.30
N GLU A 129 10.66 -10.86 -3.21
CA GLU A 129 11.66 -11.13 -2.17
C GLU A 129 11.25 -10.55 -0.80
N ARG A 130 10.37 -9.55 -0.78
CA ARG A 130 9.86 -8.90 0.44
C ARG A 130 8.42 -9.32 0.77
N ARG A 131 7.86 -10.30 0.06
CA ARG A 131 6.52 -10.82 0.36
C ARG A 131 6.61 -11.80 1.52
N TYR A 132 5.76 -11.59 2.52
CA TYR A 132 5.57 -12.55 3.60
C TYR A 132 4.76 -13.73 3.08
N ASN A 133 5.37 -14.90 3.04
CA ASN A 133 4.73 -16.18 2.72
C ASN A 133 4.66 -17.03 3.99
N CYS A 134 3.90 -16.57 4.98
CA CYS A 134 3.75 -17.22 6.29
C CYS A 134 2.30 -17.12 6.77
N LEU A 135 1.93 -17.96 7.73
CA LEU A 135 0.61 -17.98 8.36
C LEU A 135 0.59 -17.03 9.56
N ILE A 136 -0.38 -16.13 9.61
CA ILE A 136 -0.60 -15.26 10.77
C ILE A 136 -1.16 -16.13 11.91
N PRO A 137 -0.52 -16.11 13.10
CA PRO A 137 -1.02 -16.86 14.24
C PRO A 137 -2.35 -16.28 14.76
N PRO A 138 -3.21 -17.11 15.34
CA PRO A 138 -4.42 -16.63 16.00
C PRO A 138 -4.07 -15.78 17.24
N PRO A 139 -4.89 -14.78 17.59
CA PRO A 139 -4.66 -13.96 18.77
C PRO A 139 -4.73 -14.79 20.05
N SER A 140 -4.08 -14.30 21.11
CA SER A 140 -4.11 -14.96 22.41
C SER A 140 -5.54 -15.09 22.93
N GLY A 141 -5.92 -16.30 23.37
CA GLY A 141 -7.27 -16.58 23.86
C GLY A 141 -8.32 -16.76 22.77
N TYR A 142 -7.92 -16.92 21.50
CA TYR A 142 -8.84 -17.22 20.40
C TYR A 142 -9.75 -18.41 20.73
N LYS A 143 -11.05 -18.20 20.53
CA LYS A 143 -12.09 -19.20 20.74
C LYS A 143 -12.54 -19.79 19.41
N ILE A 144 -13.03 -21.02 19.42
CA ILE A 144 -13.64 -21.66 18.24
C ILE A 144 -14.80 -20.77 17.73
N PRO A 145 -14.79 -20.36 16.44
CA PRO A 145 -15.84 -19.51 15.90
C PRO A 145 -17.24 -20.10 16.08
N ILE A 146 -18.21 -19.23 16.36
CA ILE A 146 -19.62 -19.59 16.38
C ILE A 146 -20.00 -20.09 14.98
N LYS A 147 -20.77 -21.17 14.88
CA LYS A 147 -21.19 -21.71 13.60
C LYS A 147 -22.27 -20.84 12.95
N TRP A 148 -22.24 -20.75 11.62
CA TRP A 148 -23.33 -20.20 10.84
C TRP A 148 -24.64 -20.97 11.10
N PRO A 149 -25.82 -20.33 11.14
CA PRO A 149 -26.09 -18.90 10.89
C PRO A 149 -25.93 -17.98 12.10
N LYS A 150 -25.73 -18.51 13.31
CA LYS A 150 -25.66 -17.69 14.54
C LYS A 150 -24.51 -16.68 14.52
N SER A 151 -23.42 -17.01 13.83
CA SER A 151 -22.27 -16.12 13.66
C SER A 151 -22.57 -14.83 12.89
N ARG A 152 -23.74 -14.73 12.24
CA ARG A 152 -24.24 -13.49 11.65
C ARG A 152 -24.54 -12.44 12.71
N ASP A 153 -25.08 -12.87 13.84
CA ASP A 153 -25.67 -11.98 14.85
C ASP A 153 -24.73 -11.82 16.07
N GLU A 154 -23.81 -12.76 16.28
CA GLU A 154 -22.85 -12.71 17.38
C GLU A 154 -21.52 -13.41 17.07
N VAL A 155 -20.44 -12.88 17.66
CA VAL A 155 -19.10 -13.49 17.64
C VAL A 155 -18.42 -13.34 19.00
N TRP A 156 -17.37 -14.11 19.25
CA TRP A 156 -16.57 -13.97 20.46
C TRP A 156 -15.78 -12.67 20.46
N LYS A 157 -15.83 -11.92 21.57
CA LYS A 157 -15.01 -10.72 21.75
C LYS A 157 -13.51 -11.06 21.67
N ALA A 158 -13.09 -12.20 22.19
CA ALA A 158 -11.71 -12.68 22.15
C ALA A 158 -11.16 -12.93 20.73
N ASN A 159 -12.04 -13.07 19.73
CA ASN A 159 -11.63 -13.28 18.33
C ASN A 159 -11.49 -11.96 17.55
N ILE A 160 -11.84 -10.84 18.16
CA ILE A 160 -11.77 -9.51 17.55
C ILE A 160 -10.62 -8.75 18.25
N PRO A 161 -9.49 -8.50 17.57
CA PRO A 161 -8.33 -7.86 18.20
C PRO A 161 -8.59 -6.39 18.54
N HIS A 162 -9.46 -5.70 17.79
CA HIS A 162 -9.75 -4.28 17.96
C HIS A 162 -11.25 -4.05 18.09
N THR A 163 -11.68 -3.54 19.25
CA THR A 163 -13.10 -3.20 19.48
C THR A 163 -13.38 -1.69 19.46
N HIS A 164 -12.39 -0.88 19.08
CA HIS A 164 -12.51 0.58 19.03
C HIS A 164 -13.69 1.06 18.16
N LEU A 165 -14.00 0.34 17.08
CA LEU A 165 -15.17 0.58 16.23
C LEU A 165 -16.50 0.55 17.00
N ALA A 166 -16.63 -0.28 18.04
CA ALA A 166 -17.84 -0.30 18.88
C ALA A 166 -18.05 1.02 19.61
N HIS A 167 -16.96 1.65 20.04
CA HIS A 167 -16.99 2.91 20.77
C HIS A 167 -17.16 4.09 19.82
N GLU A 168 -16.44 4.12 18.70
CA GLU A 168 -16.50 5.21 17.73
C GLU A 168 -17.81 5.25 16.93
N LYS A 169 -18.47 4.10 16.74
CA LYS A 169 -19.75 3.97 16.02
C LYS A 169 -20.88 3.47 16.91
N SER A 170 -20.83 3.79 18.20
CA SER A 170 -21.87 3.37 19.15
C SER A 170 -23.23 3.99 18.83
N ASP A 171 -23.27 5.19 18.24
CA ASP A 171 -24.47 5.90 17.79
C ASP A 171 -25.23 5.17 16.67
N GLN A 172 -24.51 4.38 15.87
CA GLN A 172 -25.05 3.62 14.75
C GLN A 172 -25.28 2.14 15.09
N ASN A 173 -24.90 1.72 16.29
CA ASN A 173 -25.06 0.34 16.76
C ASN A 173 -24.48 -0.71 15.80
N TRP A 174 -23.38 -0.40 15.10
CA TRP A 174 -22.77 -1.35 14.14
C TRP A 174 -22.31 -2.63 14.82
N MET A 175 -21.75 -2.51 16.01
CA MET A 175 -21.32 -3.61 16.86
C MET A 175 -21.54 -3.22 18.32
N VAL A 176 -22.09 -4.14 19.11
CA VAL A 176 -22.40 -3.91 20.51
C VAL A 176 -21.68 -4.96 21.35
N GLU A 177 -20.85 -4.52 22.29
CA GLU A 177 -20.20 -5.43 23.22
C GLU A 177 -21.20 -5.93 24.27
N ARG A 178 -21.33 -7.27 24.40
CA ARG A 178 -22.13 -7.92 25.44
C ARG A 178 -21.31 -9.01 26.13
N GLY A 179 -20.68 -8.64 27.24
CA GLY A 179 -19.87 -9.56 28.03
C GLY A 179 -18.71 -10.11 27.21
N ASP A 180 -18.71 -11.42 26.96
CA ASP A 180 -17.67 -12.12 26.20
C ASP A 180 -17.98 -12.24 24.69
N LYS A 181 -19.08 -11.64 24.23
CA LYS A 181 -19.51 -11.62 22.83
C LYS A 181 -19.65 -10.19 22.31
N ILE A 182 -19.60 -10.07 20.99
CA ILE A 182 -19.98 -8.88 20.24
C ILE A 182 -21.21 -9.24 19.43
N ASN A 183 -22.26 -8.43 19.54
CA ASN A 183 -23.51 -8.57 18.80
C ASN A 183 -23.55 -7.60 17.62
N PHE A 184 -24.14 -8.04 16.53
CA PHE A 184 -24.41 -7.23 15.33
C PHE A 184 -25.93 -7.08 15.21
N PRO A 185 -26.53 -6.02 15.78
CA PRO A 185 -27.98 -5.83 15.78
C PRO A 185 -28.54 -5.54 14.37
N GLY A 186 -27.67 -5.23 13.40
CA GLY A 186 -28.04 -4.87 12.05
C GLY A 186 -28.46 -3.41 11.93
N GLY A 187 -28.63 -2.93 10.70
CA GLY A 187 -29.17 -1.60 10.41
C GLY A 187 -28.15 -0.53 9.98
N GLY A 188 -26.86 -0.71 10.26
CA GLY A 188 -25.80 0.13 9.70
C GLY A 188 -25.99 1.63 9.96
N THR A 189 -25.44 2.48 9.08
CA THR A 189 -25.59 3.96 9.17
C THR A 189 -27.02 4.45 8.99
N HIS A 190 -27.82 3.77 8.16
CA HIS A 190 -29.12 4.27 7.72
C HIS A 190 -30.26 3.86 8.66
N PHE A 191 -30.11 2.75 9.40
CA PHE A 191 -31.12 2.23 10.30
C PHE A 191 -30.55 2.06 11.71
N HIS A 192 -30.52 3.15 12.48
CA HIS A 192 -30.02 3.19 13.86
C HIS A 192 -30.63 2.11 14.79
N TYR A 193 -31.83 1.62 14.46
CA TYR A 193 -32.57 0.63 15.23
C TYR A 193 -32.77 -0.71 14.52
N GLY A 194 -31.99 -0.99 13.47
CA GLY A 194 -32.15 -2.18 12.65
C GLY A 194 -33.05 -1.95 11.43
N ALA A 195 -32.80 -2.72 10.36
CA ALA A 195 -33.58 -2.68 9.13
C ALA A 195 -34.93 -3.42 9.27
N ASP A 196 -35.08 -4.26 10.28
CA ASP A 196 -36.30 -5.01 10.63
C ASP A 196 -37.51 -4.09 10.82
N LYS A 197 -37.35 -2.97 11.54
CA LYS A 197 -38.44 -1.99 11.73
C LYS A 197 -38.87 -1.36 10.41
N TYR A 198 -37.92 -1.06 9.54
CA TYR A 198 -38.19 -0.51 8.21
C TYR A 198 -38.91 -1.54 7.33
N ILE A 199 -38.44 -2.79 7.31
CA ILE A 199 -39.09 -3.88 6.57
C ILE A 199 -40.53 -4.09 7.06
N ALA A 200 -40.74 -4.09 8.38
CA ALA A 200 -42.07 -4.19 8.96
C ALA A 200 -42.99 -3.02 8.55
N SER A 201 -42.45 -1.80 8.50
CA SER A 201 -43.22 -0.64 8.05
C SER A 201 -43.68 -0.75 6.58
N ILE A 202 -42.82 -1.26 5.69
CA ILE A 202 -43.18 -1.51 4.29
C ILE A 202 -44.21 -2.63 4.20
N ALA A 203 -44.01 -3.73 4.92
CA ALA A 203 -44.93 -4.86 4.92
C ALA A 203 -46.34 -4.44 5.35
N ASN A 204 -46.45 -3.59 6.39
CA ASN A 204 -47.73 -3.03 6.83
C ASN A 204 -48.35 -2.09 5.79
N ALA A 205 -47.55 -1.28 5.11
CA ALA A 205 -48.04 -0.38 4.06
C ALA A 205 -48.55 -1.14 2.82
N LEU A 206 -47.98 -2.30 2.51
CA LEU A 206 -48.42 -3.17 1.40
C LEU A 206 -49.60 -4.07 1.76
N ALA A 207 -49.87 -4.27 3.05
CA ALA A 207 -50.96 -5.11 3.55
C ALA A 207 -52.30 -4.37 3.68
N ASN A 208 -52.30 -3.04 3.49
CA ASN A 208 -53.49 -2.18 3.37
C ASN A 208 -53.79 -1.87 1.90
#